data_AF-A0A6A1QD61-F1
#
_entry.id   AF-A0A6A1QD61-F1
#
_cell.length_a   1.000
_cell.length_b   1.000
_cell.length_c   1.000
_cell.angle_alpha   90.00
_cell.angle_beta   90.00
_cell.angle_gamma   90.00
#
_symmetry.space_group_name_H-M   'P 1'
#
loop_
_entity.id
_entity.type
_entity.pdbx_description
1 polymer ?
#
loop_
_entity_poly.entity_id
_entity_poly.type
_entity_poly.pdbx_seq_one_letter_code
_entity_poly.pdbx_strand_id
1 'polypeptide(L)'
;CEVEQWDSDEPIPSKDLERGVAGAHGLLCLLSDRIDKKLLDAAGANLKVISTMSVGVDHLALDEIKKRGIRVGYTPDVLTDATAELAVSLLLTTCRRLPEAIEEVKNGGWTSWKPLWMCGYGLTQSTVGIIGLGRIGQAIARCLKPFGVQRLLYTGRQPRPQEAEEFQAEFVSTHQLAAESDFIVVACSLTPATRGLCNKDFFQQMKKTAVFVNISRGEVVDQDDLYQALASGQIAAAGLDVTTPEPLPTNHPLLTLKNCVILPHIGSATHRTRNTMSLLAANNLLAGLRGEPMPSECPFLITSVLLRPGHQHCQSPAPAEGPGLQFFPTAEPDWRVESSPWEARKGAAESARFSRPTRGKTAVRTTHHLCPQLRDKAQGKHEGRMTNNCY
;
A
#
# COMPACT_ATOMS: atom_id res chain seq x y z
N CYS A 1 9.04 -28.49 17.85
CA CYS A 1 7.89 -27.95 17.11
C CYS A 1 8.08 -28.39 15.68
N GLU A 2 7.13 -29.16 15.13
CA GLU A 2 7.10 -29.42 13.69
C GLU A 2 6.45 -28.21 13.03
N VAL A 3 7.01 -27.75 11.92
CA VAL A 3 6.50 -26.62 11.15
C VAL A 3 6.36 -27.10 9.72
N GLU A 4 5.14 -27.09 9.22
CA GLU A 4 4.84 -27.26 7.80
C GLU A 4 4.68 -25.87 7.18
N GLN A 5 5.30 -25.67 6.03
CA GLN A 5 5.29 -24.39 5.32
C GLN A 5 4.90 -24.61 3.87
N TRP A 6 4.05 -23.72 3.36
CA TRP A 6 3.90 -23.52 1.93
C TRP A 6 5.15 -22.82 1.39
N ASP A 7 6.04 -23.58 0.75
CA ASP A 7 7.34 -23.10 0.27
C ASP A 7 7.21 -22.42 -1.11
N SER A 8 6.45 -21.32 -1.16
CA SER A 8 6.24 -20.53 -2.36
C SER A 8 5.89 -19.07 -2.00
N ASP A 9 6.23 -18.16 -2.91
CA ASP A 9 5.80 -16.76 -2.87
C ASP A 9 4.36 -16.59 -3.41
N GLU A 10 3.83 -17.59 -4.11
CA GLU A 10 2.46 -17.57 -4.65
C GLU A 10 1.43 -17.93 -3.58
N PRO A 11 0.21 -17.37 -3.63
CA PRO A 11 -0.84 -17.68 -2.67
C PRO A 11 -1.20 -19.18 -2.70
N ILE A 12 -1.35 -19.77 -1.52
CA ILE A 12 -1.73 -21.17 -1.39
C ILE A 12 -3.16 -21.41 -1.93
N PRO A 13 -3.39 -22.38 -2.82
CA PRO A 13 -4.74 -22.73 -3.24
C PRO A 13 -5.59 -23.24 -2.07
N SER A 14 -6.88 -22.89 -2.02
CA SER A 14 -7.74 -23.23 -0.87
C SER A 14 -7.77 -24.72 -0.53
N LYS A 15 -7.72 -25.60 -1.54
CA LYS A 15 -7.68 -27.06 -1.34
C LYS A 15 -6.40 -27.52 -0.65
N ASP A 16 -5.27 -26.92 -1.00
CA ASP A 16 -3.97 -27.23 -0.40
C ASP A 16 -3.88 -26.67 1.02
N LEU A 17 -4.45 -25.48 1.27
CA LEU A 17 -4.56 -24.91 2.61
C LEU A 17 -5.45 -25.76 3.53
N GLU A 18 -6.59 -26.24 3.03
CA GLU A 18 -7.46 -27.19 3.74
C GLU A 18 -6.72 -28.48 4.10
N ARG A 19 -5.86 -29.00 3.20
CA ARG A 19 -5.04 -30.18 3.47
C ARG A 19 -3.96 -29.89 4.52
N GLY A 20 -3.23 -28.79 4.38
CA GLY A 20 -2.09 -28.45 5.25
C GLY A 20 -2.50 -28.07 6.67
N VAL A 21 -3.72 -27.54 6.88
CA VAL A 21 -4.19 -27.15 8.22
C VAL A 21 -4.73 -28.34 9.03
N ALA A 22 -4.97 -29.50 8.41
CA ALA A 22 -5.62 -30.64 9.06
C ALA A 22 -4.81 -31.15 10.27
N GLY A 23 -5.40 -31.03 11.46
CA GLY A 23 -4.75 -31.44 12.72
C GLY A 23 -3.74 -30.43 13.28
N ALA A 24 -3.57 -29.27 12.64
CA ALA A 24 -2.65 -28.22 13.09
C ALA A 24 -3.09 -27.62 14.44
N HIS A 25 -2.11 -27.32 15.29
CA HIS A 25 -2.35 -26.65 16.57
C HIS A 25 -2.35 -25.12 16.45
N GLY A 26 -1.65 -24.61 15.45
CA GLY A 26 -1.53 -23.18 15.20
C GLY A 26 -1.40 -22.92 13.70
N LEU A 27 -1.96 -21.81 13.25
CA LEU A 27 -1.89 -21.36 11.87
C LEU A 27 -1.26 -19.97 11.82
N LEU A 28 -0.18 -19.80 11.06
CA LEU A 28 0.30 -18.49 10.64
C LEU A 28 -0.20 -18.24 9.23
N CYS A 29 -0.98 -17.17 9.02
CA CYS A 29 -1.60 -16.86 7.73
C CYS A 29 -1.35 -15.41 7.31
N LEU A 30 -1.67 -15.11 6.06
CA LEU A 30 -1.60 -13.79 5.45
C LEU A 30 -3.01 -13.22 5.24
N LEU A 31 -3.09 -11.93 4.90
CA LEU A 31 -4.37 -11.25 4.61
C LEU A 31 -5.10 -11.81 3.38
N SER A 32 -4.39 -12.47 2.48
CA SER A 32 -4.93 -13.10 1.27
C SER A 32 -5.60 -14.44 1.55
N ASP A 33 -5.30 -15.07 2.69
CA ASP A 33 -5.85 -16.38 3.04
C ASP A 33 -7.23 -16.22 3.64
N ARG A 34 -8.25 -16.83 3.02
CA ARG A 34 -9.61 -16.79 3.56
C ARG A 34 -9.77 -17.82 4.67
N ILE A 35 -9.79 -17.37 5.92
CA ILE A 35 -9.95 -18.23 7.11
C ILE A 35 -11.43 -18.28 7.49
N ASP A 36 -12.20 -19.02 6.68
CA ASP A 36 -13.64 -19.19 6.88
C ASP A 36 -13.99 -20.46 7.68
N LYS A 37 -15.30 -20.70 7.88
CA LYS A 37 -15.79 -21.87 8.60
C LYS A 37 -15.27 -23.19 8.00
N LYS A 38 -15.16 -23.29 6.68
CA LYS A 38 -14.73 -24.51 6.00
C LYS A 38 -13.28 -24.83 6.35
N LEU A 39 -12.41 -23.82 6.35
CA LEU A 39 -11.01 -24.01 6.74
C LEU A 39 -10.87 -24.37 8.22
N LEU A 40 -11.64 -23.71 9.10
CA LEU A 40 -11.67 -24.03 10.53
C LEU A 40 -12.17 -25.46 10.80
N ASP A 41 -13.13 -25.96 9.99
CA ASP A 41 -13.60 -27.35 10.05
C ASP A 41 -12.52 -28.33 9.58
N ALA A 42 -11.78 -28.00 8.51
CA ALA A 42 -10.67 -28.81 8.03
C ALA A 42 -9.52 -28.92 9.06
N ALA A 43 -9.25 -27.83 9.78
CA ALA A 43 -8.23 -27.82 10.84
C ALA A 43 -8.57 -28.76 12.01
N GLY A 44 -9.86 -28.85 12.36
CA GLY A 44 -10.35 -29.68 13.44
C GLY A 44 -10.12 -29.07 14.84
N ALA A 45 -10.32 -29.88 15.87
CA ALA A 45 -10.35 -29.43 17.27
C ALA A 45 -8.97 -29.08 17.86
N ASN A 46 -7.87 -29.41 17.18
CA ASN A 46 -6.51 -29.15 17.67
C ASN A 46 -6.13 -27.66 17.58
N LEU A 47 -6.76 -26.92 16.66
CA LEU A 47 -6.41 -25.54 16.38
C LEU A 47 -6.75 -24.65 17.58
N LYS A 48 -5.72 -24.02 18.17
CA LYS A 48 -5.85 -23.15 19.36
C LYS A 48 -5.44 -21.70 19.11
N VAL A 49 -4.65 -21.44 18.07
CA VAL A 49 -4.19 -20.08 17.73
C VAL A 49 -4.14 -19.88 16.22
N ILE A 50 -4.60 -18.71 15.77
CA ILE A 50 -4.35 -18.19 14.43
C ILE A 50 -3.55 -16.89 14.57
N SER A 51 -2.44 -16.77 13.85
CA SER A 51 -1.61 -15.57 13.87
C SER A 51 -1.52 -15.00 12.47
N THR A 52 -2.19 -13.87 12.23
CA THR A 52 -2.16 -13.23 10.91
C THR A 52 -1.03 -12.21 10.84
N MET A 53 -0.25 -12.24 9.74
CA MET A 53 0.77 -11.24 9.46
C MET A 53 0.14 -9.98 8.80
N SER A 54 -0.86 -9.41 9.47
CA SER A 54 -1.61 -8.24 9.02
C SER A 54 -2.27 -7.51 10.20
N VAL A 55 -2.61 -6.22 10.02
CA VAL A 55 -3.45 -5.49 10.98
C VAL A 55 -4.95 -5.67 10.71
N GLY A 56 -5.35 -5.74 9.44
CA GLY A 56 -6.73 -6.07 9.08
C GLY A 56 -7.01 -7.55 9.36
N VAL A 57 -8.24 -7.82 9.78
CA VAL A 57 -8.73 -9.13 10.26
C VAL A 57 -10.02 -9.56 9.56
N ASP A 58 -10.42 -8.84 8.50
CA ASP A 58 -11.63 -9.05 7.71
C ASP A 58 -11.65 -10.37 6.93
N HIS A 59 -10.48 -10.96 6.68
CA HIS A 59 -10.28 -12.29 6.08
C HIS A 59 -10.51 -13.44 7.07
N LEU A 60 -10.71 -13.14 8.36
CA LEU A 60 -10.93 -14.11 9.43
C LEU A 60 -12.42 -14.17 9.80
N ALA A 61 -12.99 -15.37 9.86
CA ALA A 61 -14.35 -15.60 10.39
C ALA A 61 -14.37 -15.47 11.92
N LEU A 62 -14.20 -14.25 12.43
CA LEU A 62 -14.01 -13.97 13.86
C LEU A 62 -15.11 -14.55 14.76
N ASP A 63 -16.37 -14.57 14.33
CA ASP A 63 -17.46 -15.16 15.11
C ASP A 63 -17.30 -16.69 15.26
N GLU A 64 -16.86 -17.38 14.21
CA GLU A 64 -16.60 -18.83 14.26
C GLU A 64 -15.35 -19.15 15.07
N ILE A 65 -14.30 -18.34 14.93
CA ILE A 65 -13.06 -18.43 15.72
C ILE A 65 -13.38 -18.25 17.21
N LYS A 66 -14.19 -17.25 17.55
CA LYS A 66 -14.64 -16.98 18.92
C LYS A 66 -15.41 -18.15 19.52
N LYS A 67 -16.37 -18.71 18.79
CA LYS A 67 -17.16 -19.88 19.23
C LYS A 67 -16.28 -21.09 19.54
N ARG A 68 -15.16 -21.25 18.83
CA ARG A 68 -14.19 -22.35 19.03
C ARG A 68 -13.16 -22.07 20.12
N GLY A 69 -13.16 -20.88 20.72
CA GLY A 69 -12.16 -20.49 21.72
C GLY A 69 -10.74 -20.36 21.17
N ILE A 70 -10.60 -20.12 19.85
CA ILE A 70 -9.32 -19.96 19.19
C ILE A 70 -8.81 -18.53 19.42
N ARG A 71 -7.56 -18.39 19.87
CA ARG A 71 -6.92 -17.08 20.06
C ARG A 71 -6.42 -16.52 18.74
N VAL A 72 -6.42 -15.19 18.60
CA VAL A 72 -5.94 -14.53 17.38
C VAL A 72 -4.83 -13.53 17.67
N GLY A 73 -3.66 -13.75 17.07
CA GLY A 73 -2.59 -12.76 16.96
C GLY A 73 -2.70 -11.96 15.67
N TYR A 74 -2.36 -10.67 15.73
CA TYR A 74 -2.33 -9.76 14.58
C TYR A 74 -1.14 -8.79 14.72
N THR A 75 -0.87 -7.95 13.71
CA THR A 75 0.32 -7.06 13.69
C THR A 75 -0.06 -5.57 13.72
N PRO A 76 -0.68 -5.06 14.80
CA PRO A 76 -0.90 -3.63 14.95
C PRO A 76 0.42 -2.89 15.17
N ASP A 77 0.38 -1.56 15.01
CA ASP A 77 1.43 -0.62 15.42
C ASP A 77 2.71 -0.67 14.56
N VAL A 78 3.33 -1.84 14.41
CA VAL A 78 4.62 -2.07 13.74
C VAL A 78 4.67 -1.67 12.25
N LEU A 79 3.50 -1.49 11.62
CA LEU A 79 3.35 -1.10 10.22
C LEU A 79 2.72 0.28 10.02
N THR A 80 2.43 1.00 11.10
CA THR A 80 1.67 2.26 11.07
C THR A 80 2.39 3.31 10.22
N ASP A 81 3.67 3.54 10.49
CA ASP A 81 4.44 4.57 9.82
C ASP A 81 4.66 4.23 8.34
N ALA A 82 5.08 3.00 8.02
CA ALA A 82 5.25 2.56 6.62
C ALA A 82 3.95 2.72 5.80
N THR A 83 2.80 2.38 6.40
CA THR A 83 1.50 2.49 5.72
C THR A 83 1.08 3.96 5.54
N ALA A 84 1.35 4.81 6.53
CA ALA A 84 1.10 6.25 6.42
C ALA A 84 2.02 6.92 5.39
N GLU A 85 3.30 6.54 5.36
CA GLU A 85 4.28 6.98 4.36
C GLU A 85 3.82 6.61 2.94
N LEU A 86 3.33 5.39 2.72
CA LEU A 86 2.78 5.01 1.42
C LEU A 86 1.52 5.80 1.08
N ALA A 87 0.59 5.97 2.02
CA ALA A 87 -0.63 6.72 1.77
C ALA A 87 -0.34 8.16 1.30
N VAL A 88 0.64 8.83 1.92
CA VAL A 88 1.11 10.15 1.49
C VAL A 88 1.84 10.07 0.15
N SER A 89 2.66 9.05 -0.08
CA SER A 89 3.34 8.84 -1.37
C SER A 89 2.34 8.66 -2.52
N LEU A 90 1.29 7.87 -2.31
CA LEU A 90 0.20 7.64 -3.25
C LEU A 90 -0.60 8.92 -3.49
N LEU A 91 -0.94 9.65 -2.42
CA LEU A 91 -1.59 10.96 -2.51
C LEU A 91 -0.78 11.93 -3.38
N LEU A 92 0.51 12.10 -3.09
CA LEU A 92 1.40 13.04 -3.80
C LEU A 92 1.61 12.62 -5.26
N THR A 93 1.84 11.33 -5.50
CA THR A 93 2.00 10.77 -6.85
C THR A 93 0.75 11.03 -7.69
N THR A 94 -0.43 10.87 -7.09
CA THR A 94 -1.72 11.09 -7.74
C THR A 94 -1.97 12.58 -7.98
N CYS A 95 -1.91 13.42 -6.94
CA CYS A 95 -2.29 14.83 -7.07
C CYS A 95 -1.28 15.66 -7.86
N ARG A 96 -0.01 15.22 -7.93
CA ARG A 96 1.05 15.84 -8.74
C ARG A 96 1.30 15.13 -10.08
N ARG A 97 0.46 14.15 -10.43
CA ARG A 97 0.41 13.50 -11.76
C ARG A 97 1.73 12.86 -12.19
N LEU A 98 2.45 12.27 -11.24
CA LEU A 98 3.76 11.66 -11.49
C LEU A 98 3.71 10.56 -12.56
N PRO A 99 2.73 9.62 -12.58
CA PRO A 99 2.71 8.56 -13.58
C PRO A 99 2.56 9.10 -15.01
N GLU A 100 1.66 10.07 -15.22
CA GLU A 100 1.52 10.76 -16.52
C GLU A 100 2.82 11.48 -16.89
N ALA A 101 3.45 12.20 -15.96
CA ALA A 101 4.69 12.91 -16.20
C ALA A 101 5.86 11.96 -16.54
N ILE A 102 5.96 10.81 -15.88
CA ILE A 102 6.96 9.78 -16.15
C ILE A 102 6.77 9.23 -17.58
N GLU A 103 5.53 8.97 -17.98
CA GLU A 103 5.23 8.44 -19.31
C GLU A 103 5.62 9.44 -20.41
N GLU A 104 5.33 10.73 -20.22
CA GLU A 104 5.69 11.77 -21.19
C GLU A 104 7.20 11.94 -21.39
N VAL A 105 8.00 11.64 -20.36
CA VAL A 105 9.46 11.59 -20.49
C VAL A 105 9.88 10.36 -21.30
N LYS A 106 9.28 9.19 -21.03
CA LYS A 106 9.63 7.92 -21.68
C LYS A 106 9.19 7.88 -23.15
N ASN A 107 8.03 8.44 -23.47
CA ASN A 107 7.44 8.40 -24.81
C ASN A 107 7.93 9.56 -25.73
N GLY A 108 8.72 10.50 -25.19
CA GLY A 108 9.24 11.65 -25.93
C GLY A 108 8.28 12.85 -26.05
N GLY A 109 7.16 12.85 -25.32
CA GLY A 109 6.20 13.97 -25.26
C GLY A 109 6.76 15.23 -24.57
N TRP A 110 7.79 15.06 -23.74
CA TRP A 110 8.52 16.19 -23.15
C TRP A 110 9.39 16.91 -24.19
N THR A 111 8.90 18.05 -24.69
CA THR A 111 9.63 18.88 -25.66
C THR A 111 10.38 20.06 -25.04
N SER A 112 9.88 20.60 -23.93
CA SER A 112 10.47 21.73 -23.19
C SER A 112 9.75 21.90 -21.85
N TRP A 113 10.23 22.79 -20.99
CA TRP A 113 9.44 23.31 -19.88
C TRP A 113 8.25 24.11 -20.42
N LYS A 114 7.05 23.86 -19.86
CA LYS A 114 5.80 24.46 -20.31
C LYS A 114 5.02 24.96 -19.08
N PRO A 115 4.61 26.25 -19.04
CA PRO A 115 4.02 26.86 -17.83
C PRO A 115 2.66 26.27 -17.41
N LEU A 116 1.93 25.63 -18.33
CA LEU A 116 0.58 25.12 -18.10
C LEU A 116 0.48 23.58 -18.27
N TRP A 117 1.61 22.89 -18.39
CA TRP A 117 1.63 21.45 -18.66
C TRP A 117 1.87 20.68 -17.36
N MET A 118 1.11 19.59 -17.17
CA MET A 118 1.20 18.72 -15.99
C MET A 118 0.98 19.43 -14.65
N CYS A 119 0.25 20.55 -14.63
CA CYS A 119 -0.22 21.14 -13.38
C CYS A 119 -1.13 20.16 -12.65
N GLY A 120 -0.95 20.07 -11.32
CA GLY A 120 -1.71 19.22 -10.41
C GLY A 120 -2.30 20.02 -9.26
N TYR A 121 -2.77 19.33 -8.22
CA TYR A 121 -3.41 19.92 -7.05
C TYR A 121 -2.44 19.95 -5.86
N GLY A 122 -2.27 21.12 -5.25
CA GLY A 122 -1.37 21.33 -4.11
C GLY A 122 -2.06 21.16 -2.76
N LEU A 123 -1.30 20.80 -1.73
CA LEU A 123 -1.77 20.63 -0.34
C LEU A 123 -1.80 21.95 0.46
N THR A 124 -1.10 22.98 0.01
CA THR A 124 -1.07 24.28 0.69
C THR A 124 -2.47 24.89 0.74
N GLN A 125 -2.89 25.31 1.94
CA GLN A 125 -4.23 25.85 2.22
C GLN A 125 -5.39 24.89 1.90
N SER A 126 -5.11 23.58 1.82
CA SER A 126 -6.14 22.58 1.54
C SER A 126 -6.90 22.13 2.79
N THR A 127 -8.08 21.55 2.55
CA THR A 127 -8.81 20.73 3.52
C THR A 127 -8.59 19.25 3.22
N VAL A 128 -8.14 18.48 4.21
CA VAL A 128 -7.95 17.03 4.11
C VAL A 128 -8.98 16.31 4.98
N GLY A 129 -9.77 15.41 4.39
CA GLY A 129 -10.72 14.56 5.08
C GLY A 129 -10.21 13.13 5.25
N ILE A 130 -10.17 12.63 6.49
CA ILE A 130 -9.73 11.27 6.81
C ILE A 130 -10.91 10.42 7.25
N ILE A 131 -11.22 9.37 6.49
CA ILE A 131 -12.22 8.36 6.88
C ILE A 131 -11.52 7.31 7.74
N GLY A 132 -11.73 7.39 9.05
CA GLY A 132 -11.07 6.54 10.04
C GLY A 132 -9.81 7.16 10.65
N LEU A 133 -9.97 7.96 11.71
CA LEU A 133 -8.85 8.54 12.49
C LEU A 133 -8.26 7.54 13.51
N GLY A 134 -7.97 6.32 13.05
CA GLY A 134 -7.21 5.32 13.80
C GLY A 134 -5.71 5.64 13.80
N ARG A 135 -4.89 4.69 14.23
CA ARG A 135 -3.42 4.87 14.33
C ARG A 135 -2.78 5.30 13.01
N ILE A 136 -3.17 4.65 11.91
CA ILE A 136 -2.70 4.99 10.56
C ILE A 136 -3.24 6.37 10.13
N GLY A 137 -4.54 6.65 10.34
CA GLY A 137 -5.12 7.96 10.02
C GLY A 137 -4.44 9.12 10.76
N GLN A 138 -4.07 8.93 12.02
CA GLN A 138 -3.32 9.92 12.81
C GLN A 138 -1.90 10.11 12.27
N ALA A 139 -1.20 9.02 11.93
CA ALA A 139 0.13 9.11 11.32
C ALA A 139 0.09 9.84 9.95
N ILE A 140 -0.94 9.57 9.13
CA ILE A 140 -1.17 10.30 7.87
C ILE A 140 -1.38 11.80 8.15
N ALA A 141 -2.26 12.16 9.09
CA ALA A 141 -2.49 13.57 9.46
C ALA A 141 -1.19 14.26 9.89
N ARG A 142 -0.35 13.58 10.68
CA ARG A 142 0.96 14.07 11.12
C ARG A 142 1.92 14.31 9.95
N CYS A 143 1.99 13.37 9.00
CA CYS A 143 2.80 13.52 7.81
C CYS A 143 2.32 14.66 6.90
N LEU A 144 1.01 14.90 6.82
CA LEU A 144 0.44 15.92 5.94
C LEU A 144 0.50 17.34 6.52
N LYS A 145 0.53 17.50 7.85
CA LYS A 145 0.61 18.80 8.53
C LYS A 145 1.69 19.75 7.96
N PRO A 146 2.96 19.34 7.77
CA PRO A 146 4.00 20.22 7.23
C PRO A 146 3.83 20.61 5.76
N PHE A 147 2.89 20.02 5.01
CA PHE A 147 2.59 20.42 3.63
C PHE A 147 1.72 21.69 3.54
N GLY A 148 1.34 22.27 4.69
CA GLY A 148 0.54 23.50 4.76
C GLY A 148 -0.97 23.26 4.65
N VAL A 149 -1.44 22.08 5.07
CA VAL A 149 -2.87 21.78 5.20
C VAL A 149 -3.50 22.76 6.18
N GLN A 150 -4.56 23.46 5.75
CA GLN A 150 -5.24 24.46 6.57
C GLN A 150 -6.22 23.82 7.56
N ARG A 151 -6.88 22.74 7.13
CA ARG A 151 -7.95 22.13 7.90
C ARG A 151 -7.97 20.61 7.76
N LEU A 152 -8.16 19.93 8.88
CA LEU A 152 -8.29 18.47 8.93
C LEU A 152 -9.69 18.10 9.39
N LEU A 153 -10.37 17.31 8.59
CA LEU A 153 -11.67 16.73 8.88
C LEU A 153 -11.50 15.23 9.11
N TYR A 154 -12.33 14.64 9.96
CA TYR A 154 -12.41 13.20 10.06
C TYR A 154 -13.81 12.70 10.34
N THR A 155 -14.06 11.45 9.95
CA THR A 155 -15.31 10.75 10.25
C THR A 155 -15.04 9.33 10.74
N GLY A 156 -16.03 8.74 11.40
CA GLY A 156 -15.96 7.42 12.02
C GLY A 156 -17.17 7.16 12.90
N ARG A 157 -17.16 6.03 13.62
CA ARG A 157 -18.29 5.63 14.49
C ARG A 157 -18.51 6.58 15.67
N GLN A 158 -17.44 7.18 16.19
CA GLN A 158 -17.46 8.09 17.32
C GLN A 158 -16.32 9.11 17.21
N PRO A 159 -16.48 10.31 17.81
CA PRO A 159 -15.38 11.26 17.95
C PRO A 159 -14.20 10.67 18.74
N ARG A 160 -13.02 11.21 18.45
CA ARG A 160 -11.73 10.89 19.09
C ARG A 160 -11.02 12.19 19.49
N PRO A 161 -11.56 12.94 20.46
CA PRO A 161 -11.09 14.30 20.75
C PRO A 161 -9.63 14.34 21.19
N GLN A 162 -9.17 13.35 21.96
CA GLN A 162 -7.77 13.28 22.40
C GLN A 162 -6.82 13.04 21.23
N GLU A 163 -7.17 12.14 20.33
CA GLU A 163 -6.34 11.83 19.15
C GLU A 163 -6.43 12.92 18.07
N ALA A 164 -7.53 13.68 18.04
CA ALA A 164 -7.74 14.77 17.08
C ALA A 164 -7.05 16.09 17.50
N GLU A 165 -6.77 16.27 18.80
CA GLU A 165 -6.22 17.51 19.37
C GLU A 165 -4.89 17.93 18.73
N GLU A 166 -3.98 16.97 18.47
CA GLU A 166 -2.68 17.20 17.84
C GLU A 166 -2.79 17.95 16.48
N PHE A 167 -3.89 17.70 15.79
CA PHE A 167 -4.16 18.16 14.43
C PHE A 167 -5.26 19.22 14.36
N GLN A 168 -5.90 19.52 15.49
CA GLN A 168 -7.14 20.30 15.54
C GLN A 168 -8.20 19.74 14.57
N ALA A 169 -8.26 18.40 14.45
CA ALA A 169 -9.12 17.75 13.48
C ALA A 169 -10.59 17.81 13.92
N GLU A 170 -11.47 18.15 12.99
CA GLU A 170 -12.91 18.30 13.25
C GLU A 170 -13.65 17.01 12.93
N PHE A 171 -14.43 16.50 13.89
CA PHE A 171 -15.30 15.35 13.66
C PHE A 171 -16.56 15.78 12.92
N VAL A 172 -16.78 15.21 11.73
CA VAL A 172 -17.89 15.59 10.85
C VAL A 172 -18.60 14.35 10.29
N SER A 173 -19.78 14.57 9.72
CA SER A 173 -20.49 13.53 8.96
C SER A 173 -19.73 13.16 7.68
N THR A 174 -19.96 11.97 7.14
CA THR A 174 -19.39 11.55 5.86
C THR A 174 -19.77 12.50 4.72
N HIS A 175 -21.01 13.00 4.72
CA HIS A 175 -21.49 13.98 3.73
C HIS A 175 -20.68 15.28 3.78
N GLN A 176 -20.53 15.83 4.98
CA GLN A 176 -19.77 17.07 5.18
C GLN A 176 -18.29 16.89 4.82
N LEU A 177 -17.70 15.74 5.18
CA LEU A 177 -16.33 15.41 4.81
C LEU A 177 -16.16 15.40 3.28
N ALA A 178 -17.07 14.75 2.54
CA ALA A 178 -17.03 14.70 1.08
C ALA A 178 -17.14 16.10 0.46
N ALA A 179 -18.10 16.90 0.91
CA ALA A 179 -18.38 18.24 0.39
C ALA A 179 -17.23 19.24 0.59
N GLU A 180 -16.53 19.14 1.72
CA GLU A 180 -15.59 20.18 2.14
C GLU A 180 -14.11 19.85 1.87
N SER A 181 -13.77 18.58 1.64
CA SER A 181 -12.38 18.15 1.46
C SER A 181 -11.86 18.35 0.04
N ASP A 182 -10.62 18.83 -0.09
CA ASP A 182 -9.84 18.82 -1.34
C ASP A 182 -9.12 17.48 -1.52
N PHE A 183 -8.81 16.81 -0.42
CA PHE A 183 -8.18 15.48 -0.42
C PHE A 183 -8.93 14.59 0.55
N ILE A 184 -9.28 13.38 0.13
CA ILE A 184 -9.91 12.38 0.99
C ILE A 184 -8.99 11.17 1.09
N VAL A 185 -8.69 10.73 2.31
CA VAL A 185 -7.90 9.53 2.57
C VAL A 185 -8.70 8.53 3.40
N VAL A 186 -8.87 7.32 2.89
CA VAL A 186 -9.64 6.24 3.52
C VAL A 186 -8.68 5.27 4.22
N ALA A 187 -8.71 5.27 5.55
CA ALA A 187 -7.85 4.46 6.42
C ALA A 187 -8.66 3.71 7.50
N CYS A 188 -9.92 3.39 7.21
CA CYS A 188 -10.82 2.66 8.11
C CYS A 188 -10.66 1.14 7.95
N SER A 189 -11.23 0.36 8.87
CA SER A 189 -11.34 -1.09 8.71
C SER A 189 -12.52 -1.45 7.82
N LEU A 190 -12.44 -2.57 7.10
CA LEU A 190 -13.59 -3.15 6.42
C LEU A 190 -14.53 -3.83 7.43
N THR A 191 -15.78 -3.38 7.42
CA THR A 191 -16.87 -3.84 8.28
C THR A 191 -18.18 -3.76 7.48
N PRO A 192 -19.29 -4.35 7.96
CA PRO A 192 -20.58 -4.15 7.33
C PRO A 192 -20.98 -2.67 7.15
N ALA A 193 -20.54 -1.79 8.06
CA ALA A 193 -20.85 -0.36 8.01
C ALA A 193 -19.94 0.46 7.06
N THR A 194 -18.80 -0.10 6.64
CA THR A 194 -17.84 0.58 5.74
C THR A 194 -17.80 -0.02 4.34
N ARG A 195 -18.40 -1.19 4.13
CA ARG A 195 -18.54 -1.82 2.81
C ARG A 195 -19.39 -0.94 1.90
N GLY A 196 -18.86 -0.59 0.73
CA GLY A 196 -19.52 0.28 -0.24
C GLY A 196 -19.78 1.70 0.28
N LEU A 197 -19.03 2.16 1.30
CA LEU A 197 -19.18 3.51 1.85
C LEU A 197 -18.88 4.59 0.81
N CYS A 198 -17.84 4.37 -0.01
CA CYS A 198 -17.44 5.29 -1.06
C CYS A 198 -18.09 4.85 -2.38
N ASN A 199 -19.36 5.20 -2.53
CA ASN A 199 -20.21 4.89 -3.68
C ASN A 199 -20.53 6.14 -4.51
N LYS A 200 -21.44 6.02 -5.48
CA LYS A 200 -21.92 7.11 -6.32
C LYS A 200 -22.30 8.38 -5.55
N ASP A 201 -23.11 8.24 -4.50
CA ASP A 201 -23.61 9.40 -3.74
C ASP A 201 -22.47 10.09 -2.99
N PHE A 202 -21.49 9.32 -2.50
CA PHE A 202 -20.28 9.85 -1.90
C PHE A 202 -19.46 10.66 -2.92
N PHE A 203 -19.18 10.09 -4.10
CA PHE A 203 -18.40 10.78 -5.14
C PHE A 203 -19.12 12.00 -5.73
N GLN A 204 -20.46 11.99 -5.78
CA GLN A 204 -21.26 13.15 -6.22
C GLN A 204 -21.13 14.35 -5.29
N GLN A 205 -20.93 14.12 -4.00
CA GLN A 205 -20.77 15.18 -3.01
C GLN A 205 -19.34 15.74 -2.99
N MET A 206 -18.36 15.00 -3.51
CA MET A 206 -16.98 15.47 -3.57
C MET A 206 -16.84 16.68 -4.52
N LYS A 207 -15.86 17.54 -4.21
CA LYS A 207 -15.46 18.60 -5.13
C LYS A 207 -14.93 18.01 -6.43
N LYS A 208 -15.21 18.66 -7.55
CA LYS A 208 -14.65 18.29 -8.87
C LYS A 208 -13.12 18.32 -8.92
N THR A 209 -12.51 19.12 -8.05
CA THR A 209 -11.06 19.25 -7.91
C THR A 209 -10.46 18.28 -6.89
N ALA A 210 -11.29 17.51 -6.17
CA ALA A 210 -10.80 16.67 -5.09
C ALA A 210 -10.08 15.43 -5.59
N VAL A 211 -9.09 14.99 -4.80
CA VAL A 211 -8.37 13.72 -5.01
C VAL A 211 -8.78 12.72 -3.94
N PHE A 212 -9.13 11.50 -4.37
CA PHE A 212 -9.53 10.40 -3.50
C PHE A 212 -8.38 9.40 -3.32
N VAL A 213 -8.08 8.98 -2.10
CA VAL A 213 -7.07 7.96 -1.82
C VAL A 213 -7.62 6.87 -0.93
N ASN A 214 -7.47 5.61 -1.34
CA ASN A 214 -7.85 4.44 -0.53
C ASN A 214 -6.65 3.53 -0.25
N ILE A 215 -6.36 3.35 1.04
CA ILE A 215 -5.34 2.41 1.55
C ILE A 215 -5.94 1.43 2.58
N SER A 216 -7.27 1.31 2.61
CA SER A 216 -8.00 0.47 3.56
C SER A 216 -8.23 -0.95 3.03
N ARG A 217 -9.37 -1.16 2.36
CA ARG A 217 -9.73 -2.36 1.57
C ARG A 217 -10.46 -1.94 0.30
N GLY A 218 -10.38 -2.77 -0.73
CA GLY A 218 -11.10 -2.54 -1.98
C GLY A 218 -12.61 -2.41 -1.77
N GLU A 219 -13.22 -3.27 -0.96
CA GLU A 219 -14.68 -3.31 -0.80
C GLU A 219 -15.28 -2.13 -0.03
N VAL A 220 -14.45 -1.21 0.48
CA VAL A 220 -14.92 0.09 1.00
C VAL A 220 -15.37 1.01 -0.14
N VAL A 221 -14.89 0.75 -1.35
CA VAL A 221 -15.14 1.53 -2.57
C VAL A 221 -16.02 0.72 -3.52
N ASP A 222 -17.04 1.36 -4.06
CA ASP A 222 -17.70 0.86 -5.27
C ASP A 222 -16.84 1.26 -6.48
N GLN A 223 -16.15 0.28 -7.08
CA GLN A 223 -15.18 0.53 -8.15
C GLN A 223 -15.84 0.97 -9.47
N ASP A 224 -17.08 0.55 -9.71
CA ASP A 224 -17.82 0.95 -10.91
C ASP A 224 -18.24 2.41 -10.80
N ASP A 225 -18.73 2.81 -9.63
CA ASP A 225 -19.05 4.21 -9.33
C ASP A 225 -17.80 5.10 -9.34
N LEU A 226 -16.67 4.62 -8.82
CA LEU A 226 -15.39 5.33 -8.89
C LEU A 226 -14.95 5.53 -10.35
N TYR A 227 -15.04 4.48 -11.18
CA TYR A 227 -14.72 4.58 -12.60
C TYR A 227 -15.57 5.67 -13.28
N GLN A 228 -16.88 5.67 -13.03
CA GLN A 228 -17.78 6.68 -13.60
C GLN A 228 -17.46 8.08 -13.09
N ALA A 229 -17.15 8.24 -11.81
CA ALA A 229 -16.79 9.53 -11.23
C ALA A 229 -15.50 10.10 -11.85
N LEU A 230 -14.51 9.25 -12.09
CA LEU A 230 -13.24 9.65 -12.73
C LEU A 230 -13.42 9.94 -14.23
N ALA A 231 -14.13 9.07 -14.95
CA ALA A 231 -14.33 9.20 -16.39
C ALA A 231 -15.19 10.42 -16.76
N SER A 232 -16.18 10.77 -15.92
CA SER A 232 -17.05 11.94 -16.11
C SER A 232 -16.45 13.25 -15.58
N GLY A 233 -15.32 13.20 -14.87
CA GLY A 233 -14.72 14.38 -14.23
C GLY A 233 -15.52 14.89 -13.02
N GLN A 234 -16.28 14.01 -12.36
CA GLN A 234 -16.95 14.32 -11.09
C GLN A 234 -15.94 14.55 -9.96
N ILE A 235 -14.78 13.89 -10.01
CA ILE A 235 -13.61 14.14 -9.16
C ILE A 235 -12.35 14.21 -10.02
N ALA A 236 -11.28 14.79 -9.49
CA ALA A 236 -10.08 15.05 -10.28
C ALA A 236 -9.27 13.77 -10.56
N ALA A 237 -9.00 12.99 -9.52
CA ALA A 237 -8.17 11.80 -9.61
C ALA A 237 -8.39 10.86 -8.40
N ALA A 238 -7.92 9.62 -8.53
CA ALA A 238 -7.89 8.67 -7.43
C ALA A 238 -6.58 7.87 -7.36
N GLY A 239 -6.15 7.55 -6.14
CA GLY A 239 -5.04 6.64 -5.84
C GLY A 239 -5.53 5.47 -4.98
N LEU A 240 -5.32 4.23 -5.43
CA LEU A 240 -5.75 3.02 -4.74
C LEU A 240 -4.54 2.14 -4.44
N ASP A 241 -4.29 1.80 -3.18
CA ASP A 241 -3.37 0.70 -2.82
C ASP A 241 -4.10 -0.64 -2.72
N VAL A 242 -5.43 -0.63 -2.74
CA VAL A 242 -6.28 -1.80 -2.51
C VAL A 242 -7.43 -1.83 -3.51
N THR A 243 -7.82 -3.03 -3.95
CA THR A 243 -8.80 -3.22 -5.03
C THR A 243 -9.73 -4.41 -4.76
N THR A 244 -10.74 -4.60 -5.60
CA THR A 244 -11.65 -5.75 -5.57
C THR A 244 -11.85 -6.31 -6.97
N PRO A 245 -11.40 -7.54 -7.27
CA PRO A 245 -10.55 -8.40 -6.43
C PRO A 245 -9.09 -7.94 -6.40
N GLU A 246 -8.26 -8.61 -5.59
CA GLU A 246 -6.80 -8.54 -5.67
C GLU A 246 -6.25 -9.90 -6.14
N PRO A 247 -5.43 -9.95 -7.21
CA PRO A 247 -5.04 -8.84 -8.07
C PRO A 247 -6.19 -8.32 -8.95
N LEU A 248 -6.19 -7.01 -9.23
CA LEU A 248 -7.12 -6.42 -10.18
C LEU A 248 -6.82 -6.95 -11.60
N PRO A 249 -7.83 -7.39 -12.38
CA PRO A 249 -7.60 -7.82 -13.76
C PRO A 249 -6.94 -6.73 -14.61
N THR A 250 -5.96 -7.10 -15.44
CA THR A 250 -5.21 -6.12 -16.26
C THR A 250 -6.04 -5.43 -17.33
N ASN A 251 -7.21 -5.99 -17.66
CA ASN A 251 -8.20 -5.40 -18.56
C ASN A 251 -9.29 -4.58 -17.84
N HIS A 252 -9.14 -4.33 -16.53
CA HIS A 252 -10.13 -3.61 -15.74
C HIS A 252 -10.25 -2.14 -16.20
N PRO A 253 -11.48 -1.57 -16.31
CA PRO A 253 -11.68 -0.21 -16.81
C PRO A 253 -10.87 0.88 -16.08
N LEU A 254 -10.69 0.77 -14.76
CA LEU A 254 -9.87 1.74 -13.99
C LEU A 254 -8.43 1.87 -14.50
N LEU A 255 -7.83 0.80 -15.03
CA LEU A 255 -6.46 0.83 -15.57
C LEU A 255 -6.35 1.58 -16.90
N THR A 256 -7.49 1.92 -17.52
CA THR A 256 -7.53 2.75 -18.74
C THR A 256 -7.50 4.25 -18.44
N LEU A 257 -7.68 4.64 -17.17
CA LEU A 257 -7.81 6.04 -16.76
C LEU A 257 -6.47 6.61 -16.29
N LYS A 258 -5.98 7.64 -16.99
CA LYS A 258 -4.72 8.33 -16.64
C LYS A 258 -4.75 9.07 -15.30
N ASN A 259 -5.93 9.38 -14.79
CA ASN A 259 -6.14 10.00 -13.48
C ASN A 259 -6.47 8.98 -12.37
N CYS A 260 -6.19 7.70 -12.60
CA CYS A 260 -6.28 6.65 -11.60
C CYS A 260 -4.90 6.01 -11.41
N VAL A 261 -4.38 6.04 -10.18
CA VAL A 261 -3.13 5.37 -9.80
C VAL A 261 -3.48 4.15 -8.96
N ILE A 262 -3.02 2.97 -9.35
CA ILE A 262 -3.28 1.72 -8.63
C ILE A 262 -1.95 1.07 -8.26
N LEU A 263 -1.78 0.76 -6.97
CA LEU A 263 -0.64 0.05 -6.41
C LEU A 263 -1.07 -1.36 -5.95
N PRO A 264 -0.16 -2.34 -5.93
CA PRO A 264 -0.49 -3.72 -5.62
C PRO A 264 -0.38 -4.02 -4.11
N HIS A 265 -1.13 -3.31 -3.27
CA HIS A 265 -1.22 -3.53 -1.82
C HIS A 265 0.14 -3.54 -1.11
N ILE A 266 0.89 -2.44 -1.30
CA ILE A 266 2.25 -2.29 -0.80
C ILE A 266 2.35 -1.43 0.46
N GLY A 267 1.24 -1.13 1.15
CA GLY A 267 1.17 -0.29 2.36
C GLY A 267 2.31 -0.51 3.36
N SER A 268 2.57 -1.76 3.72
CA SER A 268 3.60 -2.13 4.71
C SER A 268 4.95 -2.55 4.11
N ALA A 269 5.17 -2.34 2.81
CA ALA A 269 6.25 -2.98 2.04
C ALA A 269 7.63 -2.31 2.19
N THR A 270 8.14 -2.25 3.42
CA THR A 270 9.58 -2.04 3.67
C THR A 270 10.18 -3.29 4.29
N HIS A 271 11.45 -3.61 3.99
CA HIS A 271 12.10 -4.80 4.55
C HIS A 271 12.04 -4.83 6.08
N ARG A 272 12.32 -3.69 6.73
CA ARG A 272 12.29 -3.59 8.20
C ARG A 272 10.88 -3.83 8.76
N THR A 273 9.86 -3.22 8.18
CA THR A 273 8.47 -3.40 8.61
C THR A 273 8.01 -4.84 8.40
N ARG A 274 8.26 -5.43 7.21
CA ARG A 274 7.90 -6.82 6.91
C ARG A 274 8.62 -7.82 7.83
N ASN A 275 9.90 -7.62 8.12
CA ASN A 275 10.64 -8.46 9.06
C ASN A 275 10.09 -8.34 10.49
N THR A 276 9.74 -7.11 10.93
CA THR A 276 9.15 -6.88 12.26
C THR A 276 7.77 -7.53 12.38
N MET A 277 6.93 -7.42 11.35
CA MET A 277 5.63 -8.08 11.27
C MET A 277 5.77 -9.61 11.30
N SER A 278 6.72 -10.16 10.54
CA SER A 278 6.99 -11.61 10.52
C SER A 278 7.37 -12.11 11.91
N LEU A 279 8.29 -11.44 12.59
CA LEU A 279 8.71 -11.80 13.95
C LEU A 279 7.55 -11.70 14.95
N LEU A 280 6.73 -10.64 14.86
CA LEU A 280 5.56 -10.46 15.72
C LEU A 280 4.53 -11.57 15.48
N ALA A 281 4.23 -11.91 14.23
CA ALA A 281 3.31 -12.99 13.89
C ALA A 281 3.81 -14.35 14.42
N ALA A 282 5.11 -14.65 14.27
CA ALA A 282 5.71 -15.85 14.84
C ALA A 282 5.62 -15.88 16.38
N ASN A 283 5.94 -14.77 17.04
CA ASN A 283 5.89 -14.70 18.51
C ASN A 283 4.46 -14.80 19.06
N ASN A 284 3.48 -14.18 18.39
CA ASN A 284 2.06 -14.36 18.71
C ASN A 284 1.64 -15.84 18.58
N LEU A 285 2.06 -16.52 17.51
CA LEU A 285 1.77 -17.93 17.31
C LEU A 285 2.36 -18.80 18.43
N LEU A 286 3.65 -18.61 18.71
CA LEU A 286 4.36 -19.38 19.74
C LEU A 286 3.77 -19.18 21.13
N ALA A 287 3.48 -17.93 21.52
CA ALA A 287 2.84 -17.63 22.80
C ALA A 287 1.44 -18.26 22.89
N GLY A 288 0.65 -18.17 21.81
CA GLY A 288 -0.65 -18.83 21.71
C GLY A 288 -0.58 -20.34 21.85
N LEU A 289 0.41 -20.98 21.21
CA LEU A 289 0.66 -22.41 21.33
C LEU A 289 1.05 -22.81 22.76
N ARG A 290 1.75 -21.95 23.51
CA ARG A 290 2.15 -22.21 24.90
C ARG A 290 1.10 -21.83 25.94
N GLY A 291 0.02 -21.16 25.54
CA GLY A 291 -0.97 -20.63 26.48
C GLY A 291 -0.47 -19.38 27.24
N GLU A 292 0.55 -18.70 26.70
CA GLU A 292 1.15 -17.50 27.27
C GLU A 292 0.45 -16.24 26.74
N PRO A 293 0.60 -15.07 27.41
CA PRO A 293 0.18 -13.79 26.84
C PRO A 293 0.86 -13.54 25.50
N MET A 294 0.09 -13.22 24.45
CA MET A 294 0.66 -12.85 23.16
C MET A 294 1.15 -11.40 23.19
N PRO A 295 2.25 -11.06 22.49
CA PRO A 295 2.67 -9.68 22.33
C PRO A 295 1.59 -8.76 21.74
N SER A 296 0.76 -9.29 20.83
CA SER A 296 -0.35 -8.53 20.21
C SER A 296 -1.53 -9.45 19.91
N GLU A 297 -2.41 -9.62 20.90
CA GLU A 297 -3.66 -10.36 20.76
C GLU A 297 -4.81 -9.46 20.27
N CYS A 298 -5.63 -9.99 19.37
CA CYS A 298 -6.79 -9.30 18.84
C CYS A 298 -7.86 -9.12 19.94
N PRO A 299 -8.26 -7.88 20.29
CA PRO A 299 -9.11 -7.62 21.45
C PRO A 299 -10.56 -8.11 21.29
N PHE A 300 -11.03 -8.33 20.06
CA PHE A 300 -12.41 -8.73 19.76
C PHE A 300 -12.78 -10.14 20.27
N LEU A 301 -11.79 -10.93 20.67
CA LEU A 301 -11.94 -12.32 21.12
C LEU A 301 -11.68 -12.52 22.62
N ILE A 302 -11.33 -11.47 23.35
CA ILE A 302 -11.06 -11.58 24.79
C ILE A 302 -12.39 -11.78 25.52
N THR A 303 -12.73 -13.05 25.82
CA THR A 303 -13.72 -13.38 26.85
C THR A 303 -13.18 -12.91 28.20
N SER A 304 -13.99 -12.18 28.96
CA SER A 304 -13.66 -11.51 30.23
C SER A 304 -13.33 -12.45 31.41
N VAL A 305 -12.73 -13.61 31.18
CA VAL A 305 -12.48 -14.65 32.20
C VAL A 305 -11.07 -14.54 32.82
N LEU A 306 -10.18 -13.71 32.27
CA LEU A 306 -8.77 -13.60 32.73
C LEU A 306 -8.32 -12.19 33.14
N LEU A 307 -9.23 -11.26 33.40
CA LEU A 307 -8.87 -10.02 34.11
C LEU A 307 -8.90 -10.28 35.62
N ARG A 308 -7.77 -10.73 36.18
CA ARG A 308 -7.50 -10.49 37.61
C ARG A 308 -7.32 -8.97 37.76
N PRO A 309 -8.04 -8.29 38.68
CA PRO A 309 -7.90 -6.86 38.85
C PRO A 309 -6.55 -6.59 39.51
N GLY A 310 -5.63 -5.96 38.79
CA GLY A 310 -4.30 -5.71 39.33
C GLY A 310 -3.30 -5.11 38.37
N HIS A 311 -3.68 -4.17 37.51
CA HIS A 311 -2.70 -3.25 36.92
C HIS A 311 -3.24 -1.83 36.94
N GLN A 312 -2.90 -1.13 38.02
CA GLN A 312 -2.87 0.32 38.07
C GLN A 312 -1.80 0.82 37.10
N HIS A 313 -2.11 1.96 36.46
CA HIS A 313 -1.22 2.75 35.64
C HIS A 313 0.22 2.83 36.18
N CYS A 314 1.18 2.27 35.45
CA CYS A 314 2.57 2.69 35.59
C CYS A 314 2.71 4.07 34.94
N GLN A 315 2.63 5.11 35.78
CA GLN A 315 3.16 6.42 35.46
C GLN A 315 4.69 6.32 35.35
N SER A 316 5.26 6.88 34.29
CA SER A 316 6.71 7.06 34.17
C SER A 316 7.17 8.10 35.20
N PRO A 317 8.28 7.90 35.93
CA PRO A 317 8.81 8.95 36.79
C PRO A 317 9.49 10.05 35.95
N ALA A 318 9.31 11.30 36.37
CA ALA A 318 9.91 12.50 35.80
C ALA A 318 11.45 12.48 35.89
N PRO A 319 12.18 13.21 35.02
CA PRO A 319 13.64 13.20 35.02
C PRO A 319 14.20 14.04 36.18
N ALA A 320 15.21 13.50 36.86
CA ALA A 320 16.00 14.22 37.85
C ALA A 320 17.10 15.05 37.17
N GLU A 321 17.33 16.27 37.68
CA GLU A 321 18.37 17.20 37.27
C GLU A 321 19.78 16.62 37.46
N GLY A 322 20.66 16.82 36.48
CA GLY A 322 22.04 16.33 36.50
C GLY A 322 23.04 17.29 37.15
N PRO A 323 24.34 16.92 37.14
CA PRO A 323 25.36 17.92 36.85
C PRO A 323 26.38 17.44 35.81
N GLY A 324 26.83 18.39 34.97
CA GLY A 324 28.20 18.45 34.44
C GLY A 324 28.51 17.65 33.16
N LEU A 325 28.40 18.31 32.01
CA LEU A 325 28.99 17.88 30.75
C LEU A 325 30.53 18.02 30.77
N GLN A 326 31.25 16.92 30.48
CA GLN A 326 32.60 16.96 29.90
C GLN A 326 32.58 16.22 28.56
N PHE A 327 33.04 16.91 27.52
CA PHE A 327 33.12 16.42 26.15
C PHE A 327 34.33 15.51 25.94
N PHE A 328 34.12 14.36 25.30
CA PHE A 328 35.15 13.58 24.61
C PHE A 328 34.67 13.27 23.17
N PRO A 329 35.56 13.29 22.16
CA PRO A 329 35.17 13.19 20.76
C PRO A 329 34.79 11.75 20.38
N THR A 330 33.70 11.60 19.64
CA THR A 330 33.21 10.35 19.07
C THR A 330 33.96 10.00 17.78
N ALA A 331 34.47 8.77 17.69
CA ALA A 331 34.85 8.16 16.43
C ALA A 331 33.60 7.71 15.66
N GLU A 332 33.52 8.01 14.37
CA GLU A 332 32.44 7.57 13.47
C GLU A 332 32.57 6.06 13.16
N PRO A 333 31.47 5.30 13.10
CA PRO A 333 31.49 3.96 12.52
C PRO A 333 31.29 3.99 10.99
N ASP A 334 32.26 3.43 10.28
CA ASP A 334 32.27 3.15 8.84
C ASP A 334 31.20 2.08 8.50
N TRP A 335 30.23 2.42 7.65
CA TRP A 335 29.20 1.49 7.17
C TRP A 335 29.60 0.92 5.80
N ARG A 336 30.60 0.04 5.75
CA ARG A 336 30.72 -0.85 4.58
C ARG A 336 29.87 -2.09 4.82
N VAL A 337 28.82 -2.21 4.02
CA VAL A 337 28.02 -3.43 3.92
C VAL A 337 28.89 -4.50 3.26
N GLU A 338 29.35 -5.47 4.04
CA GLU A 338 29.81 -6.75 3.49
C GLU A 338 28.61 -7.48 2.89
N SER A 339 28.72 -7.83 1.62
CA SER A 339 27.76 -8.62 0.86
C SER A 339 27.49 -9.96 1.53
N SER A 340 26.23 -10.22 1.84
CA SER A 340 25.70 -11.49 2.34
C SER A 340 25.90 -12.65 1.32
N PRO A 341 26.01 -13.93 1.75
CA PRO A 341 26.47 -15.07 0.92
C PRO A 341 25.55 -15.53 -0.22
N TRP A 342 24.56 -14.75 -0.62
CA TRP A 342 23.58 -15.15 -1.64
C TRP A 342 24.07 -14.96 -3.09
N GLU A 343 25.18 -14.25 -3.33
CA GLU A 343 25.74 -14.05 -4.68
C GLU A 343 26.67 -15.18 -5.18
N ALA A 344 27.02 -16.16 -4.34
CA ALA A 344 27.99 -17.21 -4.68
C ALA A 344 27.45 -18.34 -5.58
N ARG A 345 26.24 -18.22 -6.18
CA ARG A 345 25.65 -19.25 -7.05
C ARG A 345 25.40 -18.84 -8.51
N LYS A 346 25.92 -17.68 -8.95
CA LYS A 346 25.91 -17.29 -10.38
C LYS A 346 27.30 -17.24 -11.04
N GLY A 347 28.27 -17.97 -10.49
CA GLY A 347 29.64 -18.02 -10.99
C GLY A 347 30.05 -19.41 -11.49
N ALA A 348 29.25 -20.07 -12.33
CA ALA A 348 29.63 -21.37 -12.92
C ALA A 348 28.91 -21.66 -14.25
N ALA A 349 28.83 -20.69 -15.16
CA ALA A 349 28.35 -20.95 -16.52
C ALA A 349 28.77 -19.88 -17.54
N GLU A 350 30.03 -19.45 -17.56
CA GLU A 350 30.53 -18.64 -18.68
C GLU A 350 32.06 -18.67 -18.79
N SER A 351 32.58 -19.77 -19.33
CA SER A 351 33.93 -19.78 -19.94
C SER A 351 34.05 -20.95 -20.93
N ALA A 352 33.43 -20.81 -22.09
CA ALA A 352 33.77 -21.65 -23.24
C ALA A 352 33.96 -20.77 -24.47
N ARG A 353 35.23 -20.68 -24.87
CA ARG A 353 35.79 -19.96 -26.02
C ARG A 353 35.08 -20.37 -27.32
N PHE A 354 34.89 -19.43 -28.24
CA PHE A 354 34.72 -19.75 -29.65
C PHE A 354 35.66 -18.92 -30.54
N SER A 355 36.72 -19.59 -30.98
CA SER A 355 37.56 -19.26 -32.12
C SER A 355 36.83 -19.55 -33.44
N ARG A 356 36.91 -18.64 -34.42
CA ARG A 356 36.67 -18.95 -35.85
C ARG A 356 37.86 -19.76 -36.41
N PRO A 357 37.67 -20.69 -37.39
CA PRO A 357 37.69 -20.27 -38.80
C PRO A 357 36.88 -21.12 -39.84
N THR A 358 36.48 -20.42 -40.91
CA THR A 358 36.43 -20.76 -42.37
C THR A 358 35.71 -21.97 -43.00
N ARG A 359 34.89 -21.61 -44.01
CA ARG A 359 34.67 -22.16 -45.38
C ARG A 359 34.03 -23.55 -45.59
N GLY A 360 32.91 -23.54 -46.32
CA GLY A 360 32.39 -24.66 -47.10
C GLY A 360 31.27 -24.21 -48.04
N LYS A 361 31.49 -24.30 -49.35
CA LYS A 361 30.62 -23.86 -50.45
C LYS A 361 29.44 -24.82 -50.65
N THR A 362 28.26 -24.30 -50.99
CA THR A 362 27.48 -24.82 -52.14
C THR A 362 26.52 -23.75 -52.67
N ALA A 363 26.57 -23.54 -53.99
CA ALA A 363 25.72 -22.65 -54.76
C ALA A 363 24.38 -23.31 -55.12
N VAL A 364 23.35 -22.52 -55.45
CA VAL A 364 22.63 -22.52 -56.76
C VAL A 364 21.70 -21.29 -56.84
N ARG A 365 21.96 -20.45 -57.87
CA ARG A 365 21.12 -19.57 -58.73
C ARG A 365 19.74 -19.08 -58.23
N THR A 366 19.51 -17.77 -58.02
CA THR A 366 19.22 -16.65 -58.98
C THR A 366 17.94 -16.77 -59.80
N THR A 367 17.04 -15.80 -59.62
CA THR A 367 16.56 -14.90 -60.69
C THR A 367 16.25 -13.51 -60.15
N HIS A 368 16.81 -12.50 -60.82
CA HIS A 368 16.55 -11.06 -60.68
C HIS A 368 15.20 -10.68 -61.30
N HIS A 369 14.62 -9.56 -60.84
CA HIS A 369 14.20 -8.50 -61.75
C HIS A 369 14.41 -7.11 -61.14
N LEU A 370 14.83 -6.20 -62.02
CA LEU A 370 15.39 -4.88 -61.80
C LEU A 370 14.31 -3.78 -61.65
N CYS A 371 14.74 -2.72 -60.95
CA CYS A 371 14.32 -1.30 -60.98
C CYS A 371 14.41 -0.69 -62.43
N PRO A 372 14.18 0.61 -62.77
CA PRO A 372 14.02 1.81 -61.91
C PRO A 372 13.17 3.00 -62.49
N GLN A 373 13.33 4.19 -61.86
CA GLN A 373 13.24 5.57 -62.41
C GLN A 373 11.85 6.28 -62.39
N LEU A 374 11.65 7.60 -62.13
CA LEU A 374 12.44 8.86 -62.04
C LEU A 374 11.58 9.93 -61.28
N ARG A 375 12.14 10.74 -60.36
CA ARG A 375 12.46 12.19 -60.42
C ARG A 375 11.36 13.24 -60.77
N ASP A 376 11.31 14.25 -59.88
CA ASP A 376 11.45 15.72 -60.11
C ASP A 376 10.28 16.70 -59.80
N LYS A 377 10.69 17.81 -59.13
CA LYS A 377 10.17 19.21 -59.07
C LYS A 377 8.97 19.51 -58.12
N ALA A 378 8.87 20.66 -57.42
CA ALA A 378 9.66 21.88 -57.33
C ALA A 378 9.30 22.74 -56.07
N GLN A 379 10.32 23.49 -55.62
CA GLN A 379 10.39 24.82 -54.98
C GLN A 379 9.15 25.58 -54.48
N GLY A 380 9.32 26.23 -53.31
CA GLY A 380 8.60 27.44 -52.90
C GLY A 380 9.25 28.10 -51.65
N LYS A 381 9.82 29.28 -51.83
CA LYS A 381 10.51 30.13 -50.82
C LYS A 381 9.53 30.77 -49.82
N HIS A 382 9.99 31.07 -48.59
CA HIS A 382 9.82 32.39 -47.98
C HIS A 382 10.84 32.65 -46.86
N GLU A 383 11.54 33.78 -46.97
CA GLU A 383 12.48 34.35 -45.99
C GLU A 383 11.76 35.20 -44.93
N GLY A 384 12.39 35.32 -43.75
CA GLY A 384 12.48 36.56 -42.97
C GLY A 384 11.67 36.62 -41.68
N ARG A 385 12.32 36.56 -40.50
CA ARG A 385 12.87 37.72 -39.76
C ARG A 385 13.28 37.30 -38.34
N MET A 386 14.50 37.67 -37.94
CA MET A 386 14.94 37.72 -36.54
C MET A 386 14.29 38.90 -35.82
N THR A 387 13.96 38.74 -34.53
CA THR A 387 14.24 39.71 -33.45
C THR A 387 14.16 39.05 -32.07
N ASN A 388 15.31 39.04 -31.39
CA ASN A 388 15.64 39.24 -29.98
C ASN A 388 14.66 39.09 -28.80
N ASN A 389 15.30 38.61 -27.73
CA ASN A 389 15.13 38.85 -26.29
C ASN A 389 13.96 38.17 -25.56
N CYS A 390 14.33 37.36 -24.55
CA CYS A 390 13.90 37.56 -23.17
C CYS A 390 14.87 36.85 -22.20
N TYR A 391 15.04 37.51 -21.05
CA TYR A 391 15.89 37.18 -19.90
C TYR A 391 15.55 35.84 -19.23
#